data_AF-A0AAD2JNC2-F1
#
_entry.id   AF-A0AAD2JNC2-F1
#
_cell.length_a   1.000
_cell.length_b   1.000
_cell.length_c   1.000
_cell.angle_alpha   90.00
_cell.angle_beta   90.00
_cell.angle_gamma   90.00
#
_symmetry.space_group_name_H-M   'P 1'
#
loop_
_entity.id
_entity.type
_entity.pdbx_description
1 polymer ?
#
loop_
_entity_poly.entity_id
_entity_poly.type
_entity_poly.pdbx_seq_one_letter_code
_entity_poly.pdbx_strand_id
1 'polypeptide(L)'
;MFVIVLVFVPHLLYLATQYNAPSPWTISPAVRPAFLAQQVIDSQGLLECCIASHWLPLQQQYFDKIRCCRSVSLWASRLFQQLILLGFYMWQQRNAIQHSDNNVQLHKRHCTVNEGIHSQFDMGPNDLPPEIKPMLSCCHRVLRKLLMDKEAWLTLLCQERRQYRRAMKAQVVFGLSSPPDPDQPFVGPYVPQIHPALSREKSFPPGWT
;
A
#
# COMPACT_ATOMS: atom_id res chain seq x y z
N MET A 1 -34.53 -22.38 -4.72
CA MET A 1 -34.75 -21.22 -3.83
C MET A 1 -33.46 -20.41 -3.70
N PHE A 2 -33.05 -19.76 -4.80
CA PHE A 2 -31.73 -19.10 -4.98
C PHE A 2 -31.86 -17.61 -5.38
N VAL A 3 -33.08 -17.08 -5.45
CA VAL A 3 -33.38 -15.81 -6.15
C VAL A 3 -32.91 -14.57 -5.37
N ILE A 4 -32.79 -14.62 -4.04
CA ILE A 4 -32.33 -13.45 -3.25
C ILE A 4 -30.79 -13.44 -3.12
N VAL A 5 -30.14 -14.60 -3.15
CA VAL A 5 -28.67 -14.71 -3.02
C VAL A 5 -27.96 -14.40 -4.35
N LEU A 6 -28.55 -14.76 -5.49
CA LEU A 6 -27.98 -14.48 -6.81
C LEU A 6 -28.09 -13.02 -7.25
N VAL A 7 -28.99 -12.23 -6.65
CA VAL A 7 -29.08 -10.79 -6.93
C VAL A 7 -28.18 -9.97 -6.00
N PHE A 8 -27.84 -10.44 -4.80
CA PHE A 8 -27.13 -9.61 -3.82
C PHE A 8 -25.59 -9.62 -3.98
N VAL A 9 -24.98 -10.78 -4.25
CA VAL A 9 -23.51 -10.91 -4.22
C VAL A 9 -22.83 -10.44 -5.52
N PRO A 10 -23.35 -10.75 -6.73
CA PRO A 10 -22.80 -10.20 -7.97
C PRO A 10 -23.13 -8.71 -8.13
N HIS A 11 -24.28 -8.25 -7.62
CA HIS A 11 -24.69 -6.85 -7.72
C HIS A 11 -23.93 -5.98 -6.71
N LEU A 12 -23.58 -6.46 -5.51
CA LEU A 12 -22.72 -5.70 -4.58
C LEU A 12 -21.28 -5.55 -5.11
N LEU A 13 -20.73 -6.56 -5.81
CA LEU A 13 -19.42 -6.42 -6.46
C LEU A 13 -19.48 -5.59 -7.75
N TYR A 14 -20.53 -5.72 -8.56
CA TYR A 14 -20.74 -4.91 -9.77
C TYR A 14 -20.96 -3.43 -9.41
N LEU A 15 -21.76 -3.14 -8.37
CA LEU A 15 -21.97 -1.78 -7.84
C LEU A 15 -20.73 -1.16 -7.19
N ALA A 16 -19.81 -1.97 -6.67
CA ALA A 16 -18.59 -1.47 -6.06
C ALA A 16 -17.59 -0.93 -7.11
N THR A 17 -17.73 -1.30 -8.39
CA THR A 17 -16.77 -0.90 -9.42
C THR A 17 -17.37 -0.15 -10.61
N GLN A 18 -18.67 -0.28 -10.92
CA GLN A 18 -19.32 0.51 -11.97
C GLN A 18 -20.85 0.45 -11.85
N TYR A 19 -21.50 1.61 -11.83
CA TYR A 19 -22.95 1.90 -11.75
C TYR A 19 -23.61 2.02 -10.38
N ASN A 20 -24.41 3.09 -10.26
CA ASN A 20 -25.24 3.57 -9.15
C ASN A 20 -25.74 2.50 -8.17
N ALA A 21 -25.28 2.60 -6.91
CA ALA A 21 -26.00 1.99 -5.80
C ALA A 21 -27.49 2.38 -5.90
N PRO A 22 -28.43 1.43 -5.72
CA PRO A 22 -29.84 1.74 -5.77
C PRO A 22 -30.12 2.90 -4.80
N SER A 23 -30.70 3.96 -5.32
CA SER A 23 -31.09 5.11 -4.52
C SER A 23 -31.90 4.64 -3.31
N PRO A 24 -31.68 5.14 -2.09
CA PRO A 24 -32.44 4.71 -0.91
C PRO A 24 -33.97 4.82 -1.10
N TRP A 25 -34.38 5.68 -2.03
CA TRP A 25 -35.77 5.94 -2.39
C TRP A 25 -36.36 4.89 -3.35
N THR A 26 -35.56 4.12 -4.08
CA THR A 26 -36.03 2.98 -4.91
C THR A 26 -36.13 1.67 -4.12
N ILE A 27 -35.58 1.64 -2.91
CA ILE A 27 -35.64 0.49 -2.01
C ILE A 27 -36.97 0.49 -1.26
N SER A 28 -37.56 -0.71 -1.12
CA SER A 28 -38.78 -0.93 -0.34
C SER A 28 -38.68 -0.25 1.03
N PRO A 29 -39.70 0.49 1.49
CA PRO A 29 -39.68 1.17 2.78
C PRO A 29 -39.33 0.26 3.96
N ALA A 30 -39.69 -1.03 3.88
CA ALA A 30 -39.37 -2.03 4.90
C ALA A 30 -37.86 -2.35 4.98
N VAL A 31 -37.13 -2.29 3.86
CA VAL A 31 -35.71 -2.65 3.78
C VAL A 31 -34.80 -1.43 3.94
N ARG A 32 -35.33 -0.23 3.69
CA ARG A 32 -34.58 1.03 3.73
C ARG A 32 -33.79 1.25 5.04
N PRO A 33 -34.33 0.99 6.25
CA PRO A 33 -33.56 1.17 7.49
C PRO A 33 -32.32 0.27 7.56
N ALA A 34 -32.46 -1.01 7.17
CA ALA A 34 -31.33 -1.94 7.15
C ALA A 34 -30.29 -1.57 6.10
N PHE A 35 -30.74 -1.09 4.94
CA PHE A 35 -29.85 -0.62 3.88
C PHE A 35 -29.06 0.62 4.32
N LEU A 36 -29.72 1.63 4.88
CA LEU A 36 -29.05 2.84 5.39
C LEU A 36 -28.09 2.50 6.53
N ALA A 37 -28.49 1.62 7.46
CA ALA A 37 -27.61 1.16 8.52
C ALA A 37 -26.39 0.40 7.98
N GLN A 38 -26.55 -0.40 6.93
CA GLN A 38 -25.42 -1.08 6.28
C GLN A 38 -24.51 -0.11 5.53
N GLN A 39 -25.06 0.94 4.93
CA GLN A 39 -24.24 1.97 4.28
C GLN A 39 -23.31 2.69 5.27
N VAL A 40 -23.72 2.86 6.52
CA VAL A 40 -22.86 3.42 7.58
C VAL A 40 -21.70 2.48 7.93
N ILE A 41 -21.91 1.17 7.87
CA ILE A 41 -20.86 0.15 8.09
C ILE A 41 -19.88 0.07 6.91
N ASP A 42 -20.30 0.58 5.74
CA ASP A 42 -19.59 0.56 4.46
C ASP A 42 -19.34 -0.86 3.89
N SER A 43 -18.69 -0.90 2.72
CA SER A 43 -18.39 -2.15 2.00
C SER A 43 -17.19 -2.90 2.60
N GLN A 44 -16.25 -2.21 3.23
CA GLN A 44 -15.13 -2.82 3.93
C GLN A 44 -15.64 -3.52 5.19
N GLY A 45 -16.45 -2.85 6.01
CA GLY A 45 -17.08 -3.45 7.18
C GLY A 45 -17.89 -4.69 6.82
N LEU A 46 -18.63 -4.65 5.70
CA LEU A 46 -19.37 -5.83 5.22
C LEU A 46 -18.45 -7.03 4.92
N LEU A 47 -17.30 -6.81 4.26
CA LEU A 47 -16.32 -7.87 3.98
C LEU A 47 -15.64 -8.38 5.25
N GLU A 48 -15.52 -7.55 6.28
CA GLU A 48 -15.09 -7.90 7.63
C GLU A 48 -16.20 -8.59 8.45
N CYS A 49 -17.31 -8.98 7.80
CA CYS A 49 -18.47 -9.62 8.40
C CYS A 49 -19.30 -8.73 9.34
N CYS A 50 -19.15 -7.40 9.26
CA CYS A 50 -20.03 -6.47 9.95
C CYS A 50 -21.32 -6.28 9.15
N ILE A 51 -22.41 -6.85 9.67
CA ILE A 51 -23.75 -6.74 9.08
C ILE A 51 -24.62 -5.92 10.02
N ALA A 52 -25.41 -4.98 9.48
CA ALA A 52 -26.34 -4.19 10.26
C ALA A 52 -27.35 -5.10 10.99
N SER A 53 -27.56 -4.84 12.28
CA SER A 53 -28.46 -5.64 13.14
C SER A 53 -29.90 -5.74 12.61
N HIS A 54 -30.33 -4.75 11.83
CA HIS A 54 -31.65 -4.68 11.20
C HIS A 54 -31.91 -5.79 10.16
N TRP A 55 -30.87 -6.42 9.61
CA TRP A 55 -31.05 -7.47 8.59
C TRP A 55 -31.68 -8.75 9.13
N LEU A 56 -31.36 -9.13 10.37
CA LEU A 56 -31.84 -10.38 10.97
C LEU A 56 -33.37 -10.35 11.21
N PRO A 57 -33.94 -9.30 11.85
CA PRO A 57 -35.39 -9.18 12.01
C PRO A 57 -36.14 -9.15 10.67
N LEU A 58 -35.61 -8.45 9.66
CA LEU A 58 -36.22 -8.40 8.33
C LEU A 58 -36.24 -9.77 7.65
N GLN A 59 -35.15 -10.53 7.79
CA GLN A 59 -35.09 -11.89 7.26
C GLN A 59 -36.06 -12.83 7.98
N GLN A 60 -36.24 -12.67 9.30
CA GLN A 60 -37.23 -13.42 10.07
C GLN A 60 -38.65 -13.13 9.59
N GLN A 61 -39.01 -11.85 9.48
CA GLN A 61 -40.32 -11.43 8.96
C GLN A 61 -40.58 -11.98 7.56
N TYR A 62 -39.56 -12.01 6.71
CA TYR A 62 -39.67 -12.61 5.39
C TYR A 62 -39.95 -14.11 5.47
N PHE A 63 -39.19 -14.86 6.27
CA PHE A 63 -39.43 -16.30 6.46
C PHE A 63 -40.82 -16.59 7.03
N ASP A 64 -41.28 -15.81 7.99
CA ASP A 64 -42.63 -15.94 8.55
C ASP A 64 -43.70 -15.69 7.47
N LYS A 65 -43.53 -14.65 6.65
CA LYS A 65 -44.43 -14.30 5.54
C LYS A 65 -44.56 -15.43 4.52
N ILE A 66 -43.47 -16.12 4.20
CA ILE A 66 -43.47 -17.25 3.27
C ILE A 66 -43.70 -18.61 3.97
N ARG A 67 -44.03 -18.60 5.27
CA ARG A 67 -44.22 -19.80 6.12
C ARG A 67 -43.04 -20.78 6.04
N CYS A 68 -41.82 -20.25 5.99
CA CYS A 68 -40.61 -21.03 5.87
C CYS A 68 -40.03 -21.33 7.26
N CYS A 69 -39.88 -22.61 7.61
CA CYS A 69 -39.30 -23.06 8.88
C CYS A 69 -37.76 -22.93 8.92
N ARG A 70 -37.16 -22.02 8.15
CA ARG A 70 -35.71 -21.81 8.13
C ARG A 70 -35.29 -20.98 9.32
N SER A 71 -34.17 -21.36 9.92
CA SER A 71 -33.54 -20.58 10.99
C SER A 71 -32.82 -19.35 10.41
N VAL A 72 -33.14 -18.17 10.95
CA VAL A 72 -32.44 -16.92 10.64
C VAL A 72 -31.01 -16.95 11.17
N SER A 73 -30.74 -17.60 12.30
CA SER A 73 -29.37 -17.74 12.80
C SER A 73 -28.51 -18.58 11.86
N LEU A 74 -29.06 -19.66 11.30
CA LEU A 74 -28.38 -20.47 10.28
C LEU A 74 -28.18 -19.69 8.98
N TRP A 75 -29.16 -18.88 8.58
CA TRP A 75 -29.02 -17.99 7.43
C TRP A 75 -27.87 -16.99 7.63
N ALA A 76 -27.82 -16.32 8.78
CA ALA A 76 -26.77 -15.35 9.10
C ALA A 76 -25.39 -16.01 9.13
N SER A 77 -25.27 -17.18 9.78
CA SER A 77 -24.03 -17.96 9.80
C SER A 77 -23.54 -18.31 8.39
N ARG A 78 -24.43 -18.76 7.51
CA ARG A 78 -24.09 -19.04 6.10
C ARG A 78 -23.72 -17.80 5.33
N LEU A 79 -24.38 -16.67 5.59
CA LEU A 79 -24.04 -15.39 4.97
C LEU A 79 -22.62 -14.97 5.37
N PHE A 80 -22.26 -15.06 6.66
CA PHE A 80 -20.90 -14.78 7.11
C PHE A 80 -19.87 -15.70 6.45
N GLN A 81 -20.15 -17.00 6.35
CA GLN A 81 -19.25 -17.93 5.64
C GLN A 81 -19.02 -17.51 4.17
N GLN A 82 -20.07 -17.07 3.48
CA GLN A 82 -19.94 -16.58 2.10
C GLN A 82 -19.13 -15.27 2.02
N LEU A 83 -19.30 -14.35 2.97
CA LEU A 83 -18.53 -13.11 3.04
C LEU A 83 -17.05 -13.38 3.32
N ILE A 84 -16.74 -14.31 4.23
CA ILE A 84 -15.36 -14.75 4.51
C ILE A 84 -14.72 -15.34 3.25
N LEU A 85 -15.44 -16.25 2.56
CA LEU A 85 -14.95 -16.85 1.32
C LEU A 85 -14.71 -15.79 0.23
N LEU A 86 -15.63 -14.84 0.10
CA LEU A 86 -15.48 -13.72 -0.83
C LEU A 86 -14.24 -12.88 -0.51
N GLY A 87 -14.07 -12.48 0.76
CA GLY A 87 -12.90 -11.74 1.21
C GLY A 87 -11.60 -12.50 0.94
N PHE A 88 -11.59 -13.82 1.19
CA PHE A 88 -10.46 -14.69 0.86
C PHE A 88 -10.14 -14.69 -0.64
N TYR A 89 -11.13 -14.85 -1.52
CA TYR A 89 -10.91 -14.82 -2.96
C TYR A 89 -10.43 -13.45 -3.46
N MET A 90 -10.97 -12.36 -2.90
CA MET A 90 -10.50 -11.01 -3.21
C MET A 90 -9.03 -10.82 -2.80
N TRP A 91 -8.66 -11.27 -1.61
CA TRP A 91 -7.28 -11.27 -1.14
C TRP A 91 -6.39 -12.14 -2.05
N GLN A 92 -6.82 -13.35 -2.38
CA GLN A 92 -6.07 -14.27 -3.24
C GLN A 92 -5.83 -13.66 -4.61
N GLN A 93 -6.85 -13.06 -5.22
CA GLN A 93 -6.74 -12.41 -6.53
C GLN A 93 -5.82 -11.19 -6.49
N ARG A 94 -5.92 -10.36 -5.45
CA ARG A 94 -5.01 -9.22 -5.25
C ARG A 94 -3.56 -9.70 -5.16
N ASN A 95 -3.28 -10.74 -4.37
CA ASN A 95 -1.93 -11.28 -4.22
C ASN A 95 -1.44 -11.95 -5.51
N ALA A 96 -2.30 -12.68 -6.21
CA ALA A 96 -1.96 -13.28 -7.50
C ALA A 96 -1.53 -12.21 -8.50
N ILE A 97 -2.23 -11.07 -8.57
CA ILE A 97 -1.85 -9.95 -9.44
C ILE A 97 -0.55 -9.30 -8.94
N GLN A 98 -0.47 -8.99 -7.64
CA GLN A 98 0.67 -8.29 -7.05
C GLN A 98 1.99 -9.06 -7.23
N HIS A 99 1.94 -10.39 -7.11
CA HIS A 99 3.09 -11.27 -7.24
C HIS A 99 3.20 -11.97 -8.60
N SER A 100 2.34 -11.63 -9.56
CA SER A 100 2.49 -12.14 -10.93
C SER A 100 3.69 -11.50 -11.62
N ASP A 101 4.37 -12.29 -12.45
CA ASP A 101 5.42 -11.79 -13.35
C ASP A 101 4.88 -10.73 -14.35
N ASN A 102 3.56 -10.72 -14.56
CA ASN A 102 2.83 -9.76 -15.39
C ASN A 102 2.39 -8.50 -14.64
N ASN A 103 2.86 -8.26 -13.41
CA ASN A 103 2.55 -7.04 -12.69
C ASN A 103 3.13 -5.83 -13.45
N VAL A 104 2.26 -5.15 -14.20
CA VAL A 104 2.62 -3.98 -15.03
C VAL A 104 3.27 -2.89 -14.21
N GLN A 105 2.86 -2.69 -12.95
CA GLN A 105 3.45 -1.69 -12.08
C GLN A 105 4.87 -2.08 -11.66
N LEU A 106 5.07 -3.36 -11.31
CA LEU A 106 6.39 -3.89 -10.99
C LEU A 106 7.33 -3.79 -12.20
N HIS A 107 6.85 -4.16 -13.39
CA HIS A 107 7.61 -4.04 -14.63
C HIS A 107 7.99 -2.58 -14.94
N LYS A 108 7.03 -1.66 -14.86
CA LYS A 108 7.29 -0.21 -15.03
C LYS A 108 8.34 0.28 -14.04
N ARG A 109 8.23 -0.13 -12.78
CA ARG A 109 9.21 0.23 -11.73
C ARG A 109 10.60 -0.31 -12.05
N HIS A 110 10.71 -1.54 -12.54
CA HIS A 110 11.97 -2.11 -13.04
C HIS A 110 12.56 -1.28 -14.18
N CYS A 111 11.76 -0.89 -15.18
CA CYS A 111 12.22 -0.07 -16.30
C CYS A 111 12.72 1.30 -15.83
N THR A 112 11.94 2.01 -15.01
CA THR A 112 12.33 3.33 -14.47
C THR A 112 13.63 3.26 -13.67
N VAL A 113 13.80 2.24 -12.82
CA VAL A 113 15.03 2.08 -12.03
C VAL A 113 16.22 1.74 -12.93
N ASN A 114 16.04 0.86 -13.92
CA ASN A 114 17.11 0.53 -14.87
C ASN A 114 17.52 1.76 -15.71
N GLU A 115 16.56 2.54 -16.21
CA GLU A 115 16.81 3.81 -16.91
C GLU A 115 17.56 4.80 -16.02
N GLY A 116 17.16 4.91 -14.75
CA GLY A 116 17.87 5.73 -13.76
C GLY A 116 19.33 5.27 -13.56
N ILE A 117 19.57 3.96 -13.50
CA ILE A 117 20.92 3.39 -13.43
C ILE A 117 21.71 3.77 -14.68
N HIS A 118 21.17 3.54 -15.88
CA HIS A 118 21.83 3.91 -17.14
C HIS A 118 22.21 5.39 -17.15
N SER A 119 21.28 6.27 -16.77
CA SER A 119 21.54 7.71 -16.68
C SER A 119 22.69 8.05 -15.73
N GLN A 120 22.81 7.37 -14.58
CA GLN A 120 23.95 7.60 -13.68
C GLN A 120 25.29 7.16 -14.27
N PHE A 121 25.31 6.09 -15.06
CA PHE A 121 26.49 5.67 -15.81
C PHE A 121 26.85 6.66 -16.92
N ASP A 122 25.84 7.17 -17.65
CA ASP A 122 26.03 8.16 -18.71
C ASP A 122 26.58 9.49 -18.18
N MET A 123 26.18 9.91 -16.98
CA MET A 123 26.74 11.11 -16.33
C MET A 123 28.20 10.93 -15.87
N GLY A 124 28.71 9.71 -15.82
CA GLY A 124 30.10 9.42 -15.43
C GLY A 124 30.45 9.75 -13.96
N PRO A 125 31.72 9.54 -13.57
CA PRO A 125 32.17 9.61 -12.16
C PRO A 125 32.63 10.99 -11.68
N ASN A 126 32.62 12.01 -12.54
CA ASN A 126 33.27 13.31 -12.26
C ASN A 126 32.66 14.06 -11.07
N ASP A 127 31.35 13.92 -10.86
CA ASP A 127 30.60 14.60 -9.80
C ASP A 127 30.39 13.74 -8.56
N LEU A 128 31.24 12.72 -8.34
CA LEU A 128 31.15 11.81 -7.22
C LEU A 128 32.40 11.86 -6.34
N PRO A 129 32.24 11.65 -5.01
CA PRO A 129 33.37 11.43 -4.11
C PRO A 129 34.20 10.21 -4.54
N PRO A 130 35.53 10.23 -4.34
CA PRO A 130 36.43 9.15 -4.78
C PRO A 130 36.06 7.78 -4.20
N GLU A 131 35.52 7.73 -2.99
CA GLU A 131 35.10 6.50 -2.29
C GLU A 131 33.96 5.78 -3.02
N ILE A 132 33.12 6.53 -3.74
CA ILE A 132 31.88 6.03 -4.35
C ILE A 132 32.03 5.82 -5.85
N LYS A 133 33.04 6.40 -6.49
CA LYS A 133 33.36 6.16 -7.91
C LYS A 133 33.44 4.67 -8.29
N PRO A 134 33.98 3.74 -7.46
CA PRO A 134 34.00 2.32 -7.78
C PRO A 134 32.61 1.69 -7.96
N MET A 135 31.55 2.30 -7.42
CA MET A 135 30.18 1.84 -7.65
C MET A 135 29.75 1.94 -9.12
N LEU A 136 30.38 2.82 -9.91
CA LEU A 136 30.19 2.97 -11.35
C LEU A 136 31.11 2.08 -12.19
N SER A 137 31.66 0.99 -11.62
CA SER A 137 32.62 0.16 -12.36
C SER A 137 31.98 -0.74 -13.44
N CYS A 138 30.74 -1.18 -13.27
CA CYS A 138 30.08 -2.10 -14.21
C CYS A 138 28.55 -2.00 -14.16
N CYS A 139 27.96 -1.47 -15.22
CA CYS A 139 26.50 -1.28 -15.33
C CYS A 139 25.75 -2.62 -15.30
N HIS A 140 26.20 -3.60 -16.08
CA HIS A 140 25.56 -4.92 -16.15
C HIS A 140 25.48 -5.62 -14.78
N ARG A 141 26.52 -5.47 -13.94
CA ARG A 141 26.53 -6.04 -12.58
C ARG A 141 25.45 -5.45 -11.69
N VAL A 142 25.17 -4.15 -11.82
CA VAL A 142 24.12 -3.46 -11.03
C VAL A 142 22.74 -3.86 -11.55
N LEU A 143 22.55 -3.92 -12.87
CA LEU A 143 21.28 -4.30 -13.50
C LEU A 143 20.86 -5.75 -13.24
N ARG A 144 21.77 -6.62 -12.79
CA ARG A 144 21.45 -7.99 -12.40
C ARG A 144 20.96 -8.16 -10.96
N LYS A 145 21.04 -7.12 -10.13
CA LYS A 145 20.60 -7.19 -8.73
C LYS A 145 19.07 -7.24 -8.61
N LEU A 146 18.56 -7.56 -7.42
CA LEU A 146 17.14 -7.46 -7.11
C LEU A 146 16.65 -6.01 -7.19
N LEU A 147 15.35 -5.79 -7.41
CA LEU A 147 14.79 -4.44 -7.56
C LEU A 147 15.12 -3.54 -6.36
N MET A 148 14.95 -4.05 -5.14
CA MET A 148 15.23 -3.30 -3.91
C MET A 148 16.69 -2.85 -3.84
N ASP A 149 17.63 -3.71 -4.24
CA ASP A 149 19.05 -3.37 -4.26
C ASP A 149 19.39 -2.33 -5.33
N LYS A 150 18.74 -2.40 -6.49
CA LYS A 150 18.89 -1.39 -7.55
C LYS A 150 18.41 -0.02 -7.09
N GLU A 151 17.28 0.02 -6.41
CA GLU A 151 16.72 1.25 -5.86
C GLU A 151 17.59 1.85 -4.76
N ALA A 152 18.08 1.01 -3.85
CA ALA A 152 19.00 1.44 -2.80
C ALA A 152 20.31 1.98 -3.42
N TRP A 153 20.86 1.27 -4.40
CA TRP A 153 22.04 1.70 -5.15
C TRP A 153 21.81 3.06 -5.85
N LEU A 154 20.69 3.21 -6.56
CA LEU A 154 20.37 4.44 -7.28
C LEU A 154 20.15 5.61 -6.33
N THR A 155 19.46 5.37 -5.20
CA THR A 155 19.20 6.36 -4.18
C THR A 155 20.49 6.88 -3.56
N LEU A 156 21.37 5.97 -3.14
CA LEU A 156 22.67 6.31 -2.56
C LEU A 156 23.48 7.16 -3.54
N LEU A 157 23.64 6.70 -4.78
CA LEU A 157 24.44 7.42 -5.77
C LEU A 157 23.89 8.82 -6.09
N CYS A 158 22.56 8.95 -6.19
CA CYS A 158 21.90 10.24 -6.39
C CYS A 158 22.12 11.20 -5.21
N GLN A 159 22.04 10.69 -3.98
CA GLN A 159 22.26 11.48 -2.77
C GLN A 159 23.70 11.98 -2.70
N GLU A 160 24.66 11.10 -2.91
CA GLU A 160 26.09 11.39 -2.84
C GLU A 160 26.52 12.40 -3.89
N ARG A 161 26.07 12.21 -5.14
CA ARG A 161 26.29 13.18 -6.22
C ARG A 161 25.69 14.55 -5.88
N ARG A 162 24.50 14.59 -5.29
CA ARG A 162 23.84 15.84 -4.88
C ARG A 162 24.61 16.54 -3.77
N GLN A 163 25.08 15.79 -2.77
CA GLN A 163 25.87 16.32 -1.66
C GLN A 163 27.21 16.87 -2.15
N TYR A 164 27.93 16.10 -2.98
CA TYR A 164 29.21 16.51 -3.54
C TYR A 164 29.09 17.79 -4.39
N ARG A 165 28.10 17.86 -5.29
CA ARG A 165 27.84 19.08 -6.09
C ARG A 165 27.53 20.30 -5.21
N ARG A 166 26.82 20.12 -4.09
CA ARG A 166 26.54 21.22 -3.14
C ARG A 166 27.81 21.68 -2.44
N ALA A 167 28.65 20.75 -1.99
CA ALA A 167 29.93 21.07 -1.35
C ALA A 167 30.87 21.80 -2.31
N MET A 168 31.02 21.32 -3.54
CA MET A 168 31.86 21.97 -4.57
C MET A 168 31.35 23.38 -4.90
N LYS A 169 30.04 23.57 -5.04
CA LYS A 169 29.46 24.90 -5.25
C LYS A 169 29.71 25.84 -4.07
N ALA A 170 29.58 25.36 -2.84
CA ALA A 170 29.89 26.16 -1.66
C ALA A 170 31.37 26.57 -1.63
N GLN A 171 32.30 25.66 -1.95
CA GLN A 171 33.74 25.98 -2.01
C GLN A 171 34.06 27.07 -3.04
N VAL A 172 33.43 27.03 -4.22
CA VAL A 172 33.58 28.06 -5.26
C VAL A 172 33.02 29.41 -4.80
N VAL A 173 31.90 29.42 -4.08
CA VAL A 173 31.26 30.65 -3.56
C VAL A 173 32.05 31.27 -2.40
N PHE A 174 32.70 30.45 -1.55
CA PHE A 174 33.47 30.91 -0.40
C PHE A 174 34.98 31.09 -0.66
N GLY A 175 35.46 30.88 -1.90
CA GLY A 175 36.81 31.26 -2.31
C GLY A 175 37.96 30.51 -1.62
N LEU A 176 37.76 29.29 -1.14
CA LEU A 176 38.83 28.47 -0.57
C LEU A 176 39.62 27.79 -1.68
N SER A 177 40.73 28.41 -2.10
CA SER A 177 41.65 27.88 -3.11
C SER A 177 42.57 26.80 -2.53
N SER A 178 42.08 25.57 -2.39
CA SER A 178 42.91 24.36 -2.53
C SER A 178 42.02 23.13 -2.73
N PRO A 179 42.36 22.24 -3.69
CA PRO A 179 41.70 20.94 -3.80
C PRO A 179 41.97 20.11 -2.52
N PRO A 180 41.00 19.30 -2.06
CA PRO A 180 41.25 18.37 -0.96
C PRO A 180 42.29 17.33 -1.41
N ASP A 181 43.28 17.10 -0.55
CA ASP A 181 44.30 16.07 -0.70
C ASP A 181 43.63 14.70 -0.92
N PRO A 182 43.93 13.97 -2.01
CA PRO A 182 43.28 12.69 -2.31
C PRO A 182 43.48 11.61 -1.25
N ASP A 183 44.43 11.79 -0.33
CA ASP A 183 44.73 10.84 0.74
C ASP A 183 44.14 11.23 2.11
N GLN A 184 43.40 12.35 2.19
CA GLN A 184 42.68 12.71 3.41
C GLN A 184 41.27 12.08 3.43
N PRO A 185 40.93 11.25 4.44
CA PRO A 185 39.55 10.82 4.63
C PRO A 185 38.68 12.06 4.84
N PHE A 186 37.57 12.15 4.10
CA PHE A 186 36.61 13.25 4.21
C PHE A 186 36.05 13.34 5.63
N VAL A 187 36.58 14.26 6.44
CA VAL A 187 35.96 14.68 7.69
C VAL A 187 34.94 15.74 7.32
N GLY A 188 33.71 15.31 7.03
CA GLY A 188 32.58 16.22 6.87
C GLY A 188 32.42 17.12 8.10
N PRO A 189 31.73 18.27 7.98
CA PRO A 189 31.46 19.11 9.13
C PRO A 189 30.80 18.28 10.23
N TYR A 190 31.40 18.28 11.42
CA TYR A 190 30.89 17.61 12.61
C TYR A 190 29.41 17.97 12.80
N VAL A 191 28.53 17.03 12.46
CA VAL A 191 27.13 17.09 12.88
C VAL A 191 27.16 16.71 14.36
N PRO A 192 26.77 17.60 15.29
CA PRO A 192 26.71 17.23 16.69
C PRO A 192 25.84 15.98 16.83
N GLN A 193 26.41 14.89 17.32
CA GLN A 193 25.64 13.73 17.70
C GLN A 193 24.67 14.21 18.79
N ILE A 194 23.39 14.28 18.44
CA ILE A 194 22.32 14.46 19.41
C ILE A 194 22.31 13.16 20.22
N HIS A 195 22.98 13.20 21.38
CA HIS A 195 22.87 12.15 22.38
C HIS A 195 21.39 11.99 22.75
N PRO A 196 20.81 10.79 22.63
CA PRO A 196 19.46 10.54 23.09
C PRO A 196 19.53 10.29 24.59
N ALA A 197 19.15 11.27 25.40
CA ALA A 197 18.87 11.02 26.81
C ALA A 197 17.77 11.95 27.34
N LEU A 198 16.64 11.30 27.66
CA LEU A 198 15.57 11.68 28.59
C LEU A 198 14.61 12.77 28.10
N SER A 199 13.28 12.66 28.20
CA SER A 199 12.34 11.59 28.56
C SER A 199 10.95 12.20 28.34
N ARG A 200 10.03 11.46 27.72
CA ARG A 200 8.64 11.47 28.19
C ARG A 200 7.95 10.18 27.81
N GLU A 201 7.91 9.31 28.81
CA GLU A 201 6.96 8.23 28.94
C GLU A 201 5.55 8.72 28.56
N LYS A 202 4.92 8.04 27.62
CA LYS A 202 3.46 7.93 27.61
C LYS A 202 3.16 6.48 27.94
N SER A 203 2.92 6.26 29.22
CA SER A 203 2.25 5.07 29.75
C SER A 203 0.98 4.80 28.96
N PHE A 204 0.87 3.61 28.36
CA PHE A 204 -0.40 3.02 27.99
C PHE A 204 -0.89 2.14 29.15
N PRO A 205 -2.19 2.18 29.51
CA PRO A 205 -2.74 1.29 30.53
C PRO A 205 -2.79 -0.16 30.04
N PRO A 206 -2.60 -1.15 30.93
CA PRO A 206 -2.67 -2.56 30.57
C PRO A 206 -4.14 -3.01 30.48
N GLY A 207 -4.54 -3.68 29.39
CA GLY A 207 -5.86 -4.32 29.33
C GLY A 207 -6.51 -4.62 27.98
N TRP A 208 -5.76 -4.74 26.88
CA TRP A 208 -6.34 -5.21 25.61
C TRP A 208 -5.45 -6.28 24.98
N THR A 209 -5.64 -7.52 25.46
CA THR A 209 -5.51 -8.75 24.66
C THR A 209 -6.88 -9.13 24.16
#